data_AF-A0AAJ7VDK2-F1
#
_entry.id   AF-A0AAJ7VDK2-F1
#
_cell.length_a   1.000
_cell.length_b   1.000
_cell.length_c   1.000
_cell.angle_alpha   90.00
_cell.angle_beta   90.00
_cell.angle_gamma   90.00
#
_symmetry.space_group_name_H-M   'P 1'
#
loop_
_entity.id
_entity.type
_entity.pdbx_description
1 polymer ?
#
loop_
_entity_poly.entity_id
_entity_poly.type
_entity_poly.pdbx_seq_one_letter_code
_entity_poly.pdbx_strand_id
1 'polypeptide(L)'
;YLWREENAEQQALAAKREDLEKKQQLLRAATGKAILNGIDSINKVLEHFRRKGINQHVINGYHGIVMNNFECEPAFYTCVEVTAGTRLFYHIVETDEVSTKILMEFNKMNLPGEVTFLPLSKLDVRDTAYPETNDAIPMISKLRYSPNFDKAFKHVFGKTLICRSMEVSTQLARAFTMDCITLEGDQVSHRGALTGGYYDTRKSRLELQKDMRKAEEELGELEAKLNENLRRNIERINNEIDQLMNQMQQIETQQRKFKASRDSILSEMKMLKEKRQQSEKTFMPKQRSLQSLEASLHAMESTRESLKAELGTDLLSQLSLEDQRRVDDLNDEIRQLQQDNRQLLNERIKLEGIMTRVETYLNENLRKRLDQVEQELNELRETEGGTVLTATTSELDGINKRVKETLARSEDLDSLIDKTEAEIKDHIKSMERWKLGE
;
A
#
# COMPACT_ATOMS: atom_id res chain seq x y z
N TYR A 1 15.75 3.90 -2.71
CA TYR A 1 16.57 3.81 -3.94
C TYR A 1 15.79 4.40 -5.11
N LEU A 2 14.62 3.85 -5.45
CA LEU A 2 13.72 4.37 -6.51
C LEU A 2 13.44 5.87 -6.47
N TRP A 3 13.03 6.43 -5.31
CA TRP A 3 12.76 7.88 -5.20
C TRP A 3 13.97 8.77 -5.51
N ARG A 4 15.19 8.30 -5.22
CA ARG A 4 16.42 9.05 -5.55
C ARG A 4 16.73 8.99 -7.04
N GLU A 5 16.48 7.85 -7.66
CA GLU A 5 16.66 7.63 -9.10
C GLU A 5 15.63 8.42 -9.91
N GLU A 6 14.35 8.38 -9.53
CA GLU A 6 13.28 9.17 -10.13
C GLU A 6 13.55 10.68 -10.03
N ASN A 7 13.96 11.17 -8.85
CA ASN A 7 14.35 12.57 -8.71
C ASN A 7 15.55 12.95 -9.57
N ALA A 8 16.53 12.06 -9.72
CA ALA A 8 17.70 12.32 -10.55
C ALA A 8 17.32 12.38 -12.04
N GLU A 9 16.48 11.45 -12.51
CA GLU A 9 15.94 11.45 -13.88
C GLU A 9 15.09 12.70 -14.13
N GLN A 10 14.24 13.09 -13.18
CA GLN A 10 13.40 14.28 -13.28
C GLN A 10 14.22 15.58 -13.30
N GLN A 11 15.30 15.65 -12.51
CA GLN A 11 16.26 16.76 -12.57
C GLN A 11 17.00 16.80 -13.91
N ALA A 12 17.44 15.65 -14.44
CA ALA A 12 18.08 15.57 -15.75
C ALA A 12 17.13 16.04 -16.87
N LEU A 13 15.86 15.64 -16.80
CA LEU A 13 14.82 16.05 -17.72
C LEU A 13 14.55 17.57 -17.64
N ALA A 14 14.46 18.12 -16.43
CA ALA A 14 14.32 19.55 -16.22
C ALA A 14 15.51 20.34 -16.81
N ALA A 15 16.74 19.87 -16.59
CA ALA A 15 17.93 20.49 -17.15
C ALA A 15 17.95 20.44 -18.69
N LYS A 16 17.50 19.33 -19.29
CA LYS A 16 17.38 19.19 -20.75
C LYS A 16 16.28 20.07 -21.34
N ARG A 17 15.15 20.24 -20.64
CA ARG A 17 14.10 21.19 -21.02
C ARG A 17 14.61 22.63 -21.02
N GLU A 18 15.38 23.01 -19.99
CA GLU A 18 15.98 24.34 -19.91
C GLU A 18 17.01 24.57 -21.03
N ASP A 19 17.84 23.57 -21.36
CA ASP A 19 18.77 23.64 -22.50
C ASP A 19 18.04 23.79 -23.83
N LEU A 20 16.96 23.04 -24.05
CA LEU A 20 16.12 23.16 -25.24
C LEU A 20 15.50 24.56 -25.33
N GLU A 21 14.95 25.08 -24.23
CA GLU A 21 14.35 26.42 -24.19
C GLU A 21 15.37 27.52 -24.52
N LYS A 22 16.60 27.42 -23.98
CA LYS A 22 17.70 28.33 -24.32
C LYS A 22 18.05 28.28 -25.81
N LYS A 23 18.17 27.09 -26.39
CA LYS A 23 18.45 26.91 -27.83
C LYS A 23 17.32 27.46 -28.70
N GLN A 24 16.06 27.22 -28.32
CA GLN A 24 14.89 27.81 -28.97
C GLN A 24 14.91 29.34 -28.90
N GLN A 25 15.28 29.91 -27.75
CA GLN A 25 15.39 31.36 -27.58
C GLN A 25 16.49 31.97 -28.44
N LEU A 26 17.65 31.31 -28.57
CA LEU A 26 18.73 31.74 -29.47
C LEU A 26 18.30 31.72 -30.94
N LEU A 27 17.64 30.64 -31.39
CA LEU A 27 17.11 30.56 -32.75
C LEU A 27 16.04 31.64 -33.00
N ARG A 28 15.17 31.88 -32.01
CA ARG A 28 14.18 32.96 -32.06
C ARG A 28 14.86 34.32 -32.22
N ALA A 29 15.88 34.61 -31.42
CA ALA A 29 16.64 35.86 -31.52
C ALA A 29 17.28 36.05 -32.92
N ALA A 30 17.75 34.97 -33.55
CA ALA A 30 18.36 35.00 -34.88
C ALA A 30 17.37 35.12 -36.06
N THR A 31 16.11 34.72 -35.87
CA THR A 31 15.07 34.66 -36.91
C THR A 31 14.40 36.02 -37.16
N GLY A 32 14.31 36.87 -36.14
CA GLY A 32 13.68 38.19 -36.21
C GLY A 32 12.19 38.17 -35.86
N LYS A 33 11.73 39.25 -35.22
CA LYS A 33 10.40 39.32 -34.57
C LYS A 33 9.22 39.16 -35.54
N ALA A 34 9.29 39.75 -36.73
CA ALA A 34 8.19 39.71 -37.71
C ALA A 34 7.93 38.28 -38.23
N ILE A 35 9.00 37.56 -38.58
CA ILE A 35 8.93 36.19 -39.08
C ILE A 35 8.46 35.24 -37.98
N LEU A 36 9.01 35.36 -36.76
CA LEU A 36 8.57 34.55 -35.64
C LEU A 36 7.09 34.71 -35.32
N ASN A 37 6.62 35.96 -35.25
CA ASN A 37 5.21 36.23 -35.05
C ASN A 37 4.39 35.62 -36.18
N GLY A 38 4.88 35.64 -37.43
CA GLY A 38 4.23 34.99 -38.57
C GLY A 38 4.09 33.48 -38.39
N ILE A 39 5.16 32.80 -37.99
CA ILE A 39 5.17 31.35 -37.70
C ILE A 39 4.20 31.01 -36.55
N ASP A 40 4.30 31.72 -35.42
CA ASP A 40 3.44 31.50 -34.25
C ASP A 40 1.95 31.77 -34.58
N SER A 41 1.68 32.79 -35.41
CA SER A 41 0.34 33.13 -35.86
C SER A 41 -0.25 32.09 -36.84
N ILE A 42 0.55 31.55 -37.77
CA ILE A 42 0.10 30.42 -38.62
C ILE A 42 -0.23 29.20 -37.74
N ASN A 43 0.60 28.91 -36.74
CA ASN A 43 0.34 27.79 -35.83
C ASN A 43 -1.00 27.96 -35.09
N LYS A 44 -1.35 29.17 -34.65
CA LYS A 44 -2.67 29.48 -34.05
C LYS A 44 -3.82 29.27 -35.03
N VAL A 45 -3.66 29.68 -36.29
CA VAL A 45 -4.67 29.48 -37.34
C VAL A 45 -4.89 27.98 -37.62
N LEU A 46 -3.80 27.21 -37.75
CA LEU A 46 -3.88 25.77 -37.97
C LEU A 46 -4.50 25.05 -36.76
N GLU A 47 -4.16 25.48 -35.54
CA GLU A 47 -4.78 24.96 -34.33
C GLU A 47 -6.28 25.28 -34.26
N HIS A 48 -6.68 26.49 -34.68
CA HIS A 48 -8.09 26.86 -34.79
C HIS A 48 -8.85 25.93 -35.75
N PHE A 49 -8.27 25.63 -36.91
CA PHE A 49 -8.85 24.68 -37.87
C PHE A 49 -8.98 23.28 -37.28
N ARG A 50 -7.94 22.79 -36.59
CA ARG A 50 -7.96 21.46 -35.92
C ARG A 50 -9.03 21.39 -34.83
N ARG A 51 -9.09 22.39 -33.94
CA ARG A 51 -10.06 22.43 -32.83
C ARG A 51 -11.51 22.45 -33.30
N LYS A 52 -11.77 23.10 -34.44
CA LYS A 52 -13.12 23.14 -35.05
C LYS A 52 -13.41 21.98 -35.99
N GLY A 53 -12.43 21.13 -36.31
CA GLY A 53 -12.59 20.04 -37.26
C GLY A 53 -12.95 20.49 -38.68
N ILE A 54 -12.52 21.69 -39.09
CA ILE A 54 -12.80 22.27 -40.41
C ILE A 54 -11.54 22.36 -41.27
N ASN A 55 -11.70 22.43 -42.59
CA ASN A 55 -10.61 22.65 -43.54
C ASN A 55 -9.45 21.63 -43.42
N GLN A 56 -9.77 20.34 -43.28
CA GLN A 56 -8.77 19.27 -43.14
C GLN A 56 -7.75 19.25 -44.30
N HIS A 57 -8.19 19.55 -45.53
CA HIS A 57 -7.30 19.68 -46.69
C HIS A 57 -6.27 20.82 -46.53
N VAL A 58 -6.61 21.93 -45.85
CA VAL A 58 -5.67 23.03 -45.57
C VAL A 58 -4.63 22.60 -44.55
N ILE A 59 -5.05 21.87 -43.52
CA ILE A 59 -4.14 21.35 -42.48
C ILE A 59 -3.13 20.38 -43.11
N ASN A 60 -3.60 19.47 -43.96
CA ASN A 60 -2.75 18.49 -44.62
C ASN A 60 -1.85 19.10 -45.71
N GLY A 61 -2.34 20.15 -46.39
CA GLY A 61 -1.61 20.84 -47.46
C GLY A 61 -0.59 21.89 -46.96
N TYR A 62 -0.41 22.06 -45.65
CA TYR A 62 0.65 22.91 -45.08
C TYR A 62 1.82 22.04 -44.60
N HIS A 63 3.01 22.26 -45.17
CA HIS A 63 4.19 21.43 -44.91
C HIS A 63 5.25 22.12 -44.05
N GLY A 64 5.00 23.35 -43.58
CA GLY A 64 5.94 24.09 -42.74
C GLY A 64 6.95 24.92 -43.54
N ILE A 65 7.98 25.43 -42.84
CA ILE A 65 8.98 26.31 -43.43
C ILE A 65 10.06 25.56 -44.20
N VAL A 66 10.70 26.21 -45.18
CA VAL A 66 11.80 25.63 -45.97
C VAL A 66 12.90 25.08 -45.07
N MET A 67 13.34 25.84 -44.07
CA MET A 67 14.41 25.45 -43.12
C MET A 67 14.17 24.10 -42.45
N ASN A 68 12.90 23.72 -42.24
CA ASN A 68 12.57 22.46 -41.59
C ASN A 68 12.44 21.28 -42.57
N ASN A 69 12.43 21.53 -43.88
CA ASN A 69 12.13 20.55 -44.91
C ASN A 69 13.36 20.12 -45.74
N PHE A 70 14.57 20.47 -45.31
CA PHE A 70 15.81 19.95 -45.88
C PHE A 70 16.91 19.78 -44.83
N GLU A 71 17.96 19.07 -45.22
CA GLU A 71 19.21 18.97 -44.48
C GLU A 71 20.42 19.09 -45.42
N CYS A 72 21.54 19.57 -44.89
CA CYS A 72 22.83 19.56 -45.58
C CYS A 72 23.97 19.33 -44.57
N GLU A 73 25.18 19.11 -45.09
CA GLU A 73 26.36 18.97 -44.23
C GLU A 73 26.74 20.32 -43.60
N PRO A 74 27.29 20.34 -42.37
CA PRO A 74 27.67 21.57 -41.68
C PRO A 74 28.60 22.49 -42.46
N ALA A 75 29.47 21.91 -43.30
CA ALA A 75 30.38 22.66 -44.17
C ALA A 75 29.66 23.60 -45.16
N PHE A 76 28.38 23.34 -45.46
CA PHE A 76 27.58 24.16 -46.37
C PHE A 76 26.59 25.10 -45.66
N TYR A 77 26.58 25.16 -44.32
CA TYR A 77 25.59 25.98 -43.60
C TYR A 77 25.67 27.45 -43.96
N THR A 78 26.86 28.04 -43.93
CA THR A 78 27.06 29.45 -44.25
C THR A 78 26.58 29.77 -45.68
N CYS A 79 27.07 29.03 -46.68
CA CYS A 79 26.69 29.32 -48.06
C CYS A 79 25.19 29.12 -48.32
N VAL A 80 24.58 28.05 -47.78
CA VAL A 80 23.14 27.79 -47.95
C VAL A 80 22.29 28.84 -47.24
N GLU A 81 22.68 29.25 -46.03
CA GLU A 81 21.96 30.25 -45.24
C GLU A 81 22.01 31.62 -45.88
N VAL A 82 23.17 32.04 -46.39
CA VAL A 82 23.32 33.34 -47.08
C VAL A 82 22.60 33.31 -48.43
N THR A 83 22.59 32.18 -49.16
CA THR A 83 21.85 32.04 -50.43
C THR A 83 20.34 32.15 -50.24
N ALA A 84 19.77 31.50 -49.23
CA ALA A 84 18.34 31.58 -48.99
C ALA A 84 17.93 32.85 -48.22
N GLY A 85 18.73 33.30 -47.26
CA GLY A 85 18.40 34.44 -46.40
C GLY A 85 17.05 34.27 -45.72
N THR A 86 16.12 35.19 -45.97
CA THR A 86 14.74 35.11 -45.45
C THR A 86 13.91 34.00 -46.07
N ARG A 87 14.30 33.48 -47.24
CA ARG A 87 13.60 32.39 -47.93
C ARG A 87 13.64 31.07 -47.16
N LEU A 88 14.55 30.93 -46.19
CA LEU A 88 14.55 29.81 -45.24
C LEU A 88 13.22 29.71 -44.46
N PHE A 89 12.54 30.84 -44.26
CA PHE A 89 11.30 30.90 -43.49
C PHE A 89 10.05 30.90 -44.36
N TYR A 90 10.18 30.69 -45.66
CA TYR A 90 9.01 30.59 -46.54
C TYR A 90 8.25 29.30 -46.26
N HIS A 91 6.93 29.35 -46.29
CA HIS A 91 6.04 28.26 -45.95
C HIS A 91 5.67 27.45 -47.20
N ILE A 92 6.07 26.18 -47.25
CA ILE A 92 5.73 25.26 -48.33
C ILE A 92 4.28 24.82 -48.16
N VAL A 93 3.47 25.03 -49.20
CA VAL A 93 2.06 24.60 -49.24
C VAL A 93 1.74 23.90 -50.55
N GLU A 94 0.81 22.97 -50.50
CA GLU A 94 0.43 22.16 -51.68
C GLU A 94 -0.17 23.03 -52.79
N THR A 95 -1.11 23.91 -52.44
CA THR A 95 -1.80 24.79 -53.39
C THR A 95 -1.93 26.22 -52.88
N ASP A 96 -2.24 27.13 -53.79
CA ASP A 96 -2.59 28.52 -53.51
C ASP A 96 -3.86 28.65 -52.65
N GLU A 97 -4.82 27.75 -52.78
CA GLU A 97 -6.02 27.72 -51.93
C GLU A 97 -5.69 27.58 -50.43
N VAL A 98 -4.72 26.72 -50.09
CA VAL A 98 -4.24 26.54 -48.72
C VAL A 98 -3.71 27.87 -48.18
N SER A 99 -2.85 28.55 -48.94
CA SER A 99 -2.29 29.85 -48.55
C SER A 99 -3.36 30.93 -48.36
N THR A 100 -4.35 30.99 -49.27
CA THR A 100 -5.44 31.98 -49.20
C THR A 100 -6.30 31.76 -47.97
N LYS A 101 -6.66 30.52 -47.66
CA LYS A 101 -7.47 30.20 -46.47
C LYS A 101 -6.73 30.52 -45.17
N ILE A 102 -5.44 30.19 -45.10
CA ILE A 102 -4.61 30.56 -43.94
C ILE A 102 -4.54 32.08 -43.79
N LEU A 103 -4.28 32.82 -44.88
CA LEU A 103 -4.20 34.29 -44.85
C LEU A 103 -5.54 34.94 -44.48
N MET A 104 -6.67 34.41 -44.96
CA MET A 104 -7.99 34.93 -44.61
C MET A 104 -8.26 34.84 -43.11
N GLU A 105 -8.01 33.68 -42.49
CA GLU A 105 -8.19 33.53 -41.05
C GLU A 105 -7.12 34.27 -40.25
N PHE A 106 -5.89 34.33 -40.74
CA PHE A 106 -4.81 35.12 -40.15
C PHE A 106 -5.21 36.61 -40.01
N ASN A 107 -5.75 37.19 -41.08
CA ASN A 107 -6.21 38.58 -41.11
C ASN A 107 -7.49 38.78 -40.29
N LYS A 108 -8.43 37.85 -40.35
CA LYS A 108 -9.67 37.89 -39.57
C LYS A 108 -9.43 37.86 -38.07
N MET A 109 -8.41 37.12 -37.62
CA MET A 109 -7.98 37.08 -36.23
C MET A 109 -7.06 38.25 -35.84
N ASN A 110 -6.75 39.16 -36.78
CA ASN A 110 -5.87 40.31 -36.60
C ASN A 110 -4.50 39.92 -36.00
N LEU A 111 -3.93 38.83 -36.52
CA LEU A 111 -2.69 38.27 -36.00
C LEU A 111 -1.47 39.04 -36.50
N PRO A 112 -0.43 39.24 -35.66
CA PRO A 112 0.79 39.91 -36.06
C PRO A 112 1.72 38.96 -36.81
N GLY A 113 2.53 39.51 -37.73
CA GLY A 113 3.65 38.81 -38.36
C GLY A 113 3.70 38.97 -39.87
N GLU A 114 4.82 38.54 -40.44
CA GLU A 114 5.01 38.46 -41.89
C GLU A 114 5.15 37.00 -42.30
N VAL A 115 4.43 36.61 -43.34
CA VAL A 115 4.42 35.24 -43.85
C VAL A 115 4.53 35.26 -45.37
N THR A 116 5.34 34.36 -45.92
CA THR A 116 5.46 34.16 -47.37
C THR A 116 5.22 32.70 -47.68
N PHE A 117 4.34 32.41 -48.64
CA PHE A 117 3.97 31.05 -49.02
C PHE A 117 4.60 30.65 -50.36
N LEU A 118 4.95 29.36 -50.48
CA LEU A 118 5.44 28.70 -51.69
C LEU A 118 4.43 27.64 -52.12
N PRO A 119 3.42 28.00 -52.94
CA PRO A 119 2.44 27.05 -53.47
C PRO A 119 3.03 26.17 -54.57
N LEU A 120 3.17 24.88 -54.29
CA LEU A 120 3.75 23.89 -55.23
C LEU A 120 2.97 23.80 -56.55
N SER A 121 1.65 24.06 -56.53
CA SER A 121 0.79 24.10 -57.72
C SER A 121 1.12 25.24 -58.69
N LYS A 122 1.66 26.37 -58.21
CA LYS A 122 1.89 27.59 -59.00
C LYS A 122 3.36 27.90 -59.27
N LEU A 123 4.28 27.18 -58.63
CA LEU A 123 5.71 27.36 -58.89
C LEU A 123 6.06 26.91 -60.31
N ASP A 124 6.36 27.88 -61.17
CA ASP A 124 6.96 27.66 -62.47
C ASP A 124 8.47 27.50 -62.31
N VAL A 125 8.96 26.29 -62.56
CA VAL A 125 10.36 25.93 -62.40
C VAL A 125 10.84 25.38 -63.72
N ARG A 126 11.82 26.06 -64.31
CA ARG A 126 12.47 25.61 -65.54
C ARG A 126 13.60 24.64 -65.21
N ASP A 127 13.72 23.59 -66.00
CA ASP A 127 14.89 22.73 -65.94
C ASP A 127 16.12 23.56 -66.31
N THR A 128 17.06 23.60 -65.37
CA THR A 128 18.24 24.44 -65.45
C THR A 128 19.42 23.55 -65.82
N ALA A 129 20.07 23.84 -66.95
CA ALA A 129 21.28 23.13 -67.33
C ALA A 129 22.44 23.65 -66.48
N TYR A 130 23.01 22.77 -65.66
CA TYR A 130 24.16 23.10 -64.82
C TYR A 130 25.47 22.90 -65.59
N PRO A 131 26.48 23.77 -65.39
CA PRO A 131 27.76 23.62 -66.06
C PRO A 131 28.54 22.41 -65.51
N GLU A 132 29.06 21.58 -66.40
CA GLU A 132 29.95 20.47 -66.05
C GLU A 132 31.39 20.99 -65.88
N THR A 133 31.71 21.48 -64.68
CA THR A 133 33.06 21.95 -64.34
C THR A 133 33.53 21.33 -63.03
N ASN A 134 34.85 21.16 -62.87
CA ASN A 134 35.43 20.60 -61.64
C ASN A 134 35.53 21.62 -60.49
N ASP A 135 35.25 22.90 -60.77
CA ASP A 135 35.47 24.00 -59.82
C ASP A 135 34.16 24.59 -59.27
N ALA A 136 33.01 24.08 -59.73
CA ALA A 136 31.70 24.45 -59.22
C ALA A 136 30.72 23.27 -59.16
N ILE A 137 29.84 23.30 -58.17
CA ILE A 137 28.77 22.32 -57.98
C ILE A 137 27.43 23.02 -57.78
N PRO A 138 26.31 22.48 -58.28
CA PRO A 138 24.99 23.04 -58.00
C PRO A 138 24.66 22.95 -56.51
N MET A 139 24.21 24.04 -55.89
CA MET A 139 23.88 24.04 -54.46
C MET A 139 22.82 22.99 -54.12
N ILE A 140 21.81 22.84 -54.98
CA ILE A 140 20.73 21.87 -54.81
C ILE A 140 21.22 20.42 -54.72
N SER A 141 22.37 20.09 -55.31
CA SER A 141 22.95 18.75 -55.27
C SER A 141 23.49 18.34 -53.89
N LYS A 142 23.71 19.31 -53.00
CA LYS A 142 24.18 19.09 -51.61
C LYS A 142 23.08 19.19 -50.57
N LEU A 143 21.83 19.34 -51.01
CA LEU A 143 20.65 19.38 -50.15
C LEU A 143 19.93 18.03 -50.17
N ARG A 144 19.57 17.52 -49.00
CA ARG A 144 18.67 16.37 -48.86
C ARG A 144 17.27 16.88 -48.53
N TYR A 145 16.31 16.65 -49.42
CA TYR A 145 14.92 17.06 -49.25
C TYR A 145 13.98 16.07 -49.94
N SER A 146 12.68 16.13 -49.62
CA SER A 146 11.67 15.26 -50.23
C SER A 146 11.43 15.64 -51.71
N PRO A 147 11.41 14.67 -52.66
CA PRO A 147 11.14 14.94 -54.07
C PRO A 147 9.81 15.67 -54.32
N ASN A 148 8.82 15.51 -53.42
CA ASN A 148 7.54 16.21 -53.50
C ASN A 148 7.71 17.75 -53.44
N PHE A 149 8.81 18.22 -52.84
CA PHE A 149 9.11 19.64 -52.67
C PHE A 149 10.13 20.15 -53.70
N ASP A 150 10.49 19.36 -54.71
CA ASP A 150 11.52 19.71 -55.70
C ASP A 150 11.30 21.07 -56.36
N LYS A 151 10.05 21.41 -56.67
CA LYS A 151 9.72 22.74 -57.22
C LYS A 151 10.09 23.88 -56.26
N ALA A 152 9.82 23.73 -54.96
CA ALA A 152 10.17 24.74 -53.97
C ALA A 152 11.69 24.87 -53.82
N PHE A 153 12.42 23.76 -53.75
CA PHE A 153 13.87 23.77 -53.59
C PHE A 153 14.60 24.27 -54.84
N LYS A 154 14.15 23.91 -56.04
CA LYS A 154 14.66 24.49 -57.29
C LYS A 154 14.38 25.99 -57.40
N HIS A 155 13.23 26.46 -56.93
CA HIS A 155 12.93 27.89 -56.90
C HIS A 155 13.86 28.67 -55.95
N VAL A 156 14.18 28.11 -54.77
CA VAL A 156 15.01 28.77 -53.77
C VAL A 156 16.51 28.66 -54.06
N PHE A 157 16.99 27.46 -54.44
CA PHE A 157 18.41 27.12 -54.54
C PHE A 157 18.87 26.68 -55.94
N GLY A 158 17.93 26.44 -56.87
CA GLY A 158 18.23 25.85 -58.18
C GLY A 158 19.01 26.76 -59.13
N LYS A 159 19.13 28.06 -58.83
CA LYS A 159 19.88 29.05 -59.62
C LYS A 159 21.21 29.47 -59.02
N THR A 160 21.72 28.71 -58.04
CA THR A 160 22.97 29.04 -57.34
C THR A 160 24.00 27.90 -57.45
N LEU A 161 25.22 28.26 -57.81
CA LEU A 161 26.39 27.38 -57.87
C LEU A 161 27.33 27.66 -56.69
N ILE A 162 27.84 26.60 -56.06
CA ILE A 162 28.90 26.69 -55.07
C ILE A 162 30.23 26.54 -55.80
N CYS A 163 31.08 27.55 -55.72
CA CYS A 163 32.37 27.63 -56.42
C CYS A 163 33.54 27.57 -55.44
N ARG A 164 34.70 27.09 -55.90
CA ARG A 164 35.91 26.98 -55.05
C ARG A 164 36.48 28.34 -54.62
N SER A 165 36.44 29.36 -55.48
CA SER A 165 36.98 30.69 -55.20
C SER A 165 36.10 31.80 -55.77
N MET A 166 36.32 33.03 -55.29
CA MET A 166 35.58 34.21 -55.75
C MET A 166 35.88 34.55 -57.23
N GLU A 167 37.11 34.30 -57.69
CA GLU A 167 37.53 34.49 -59.08
C GLU A 167 36.72 33.58 -60.02
N VAL A 168 36.64 32.29 -59.69
CA VAL A 168 35.84 31.30 -60.42
C VAL A 168 34.35 31.67 -60.37
N SER A 169 33.86 32.11 -59.21
CA SER A 169 32.48 32.57 -59.03
C SER A 169 32.13 33.71 -60.00
N THR A 170 33.03 34.67 -60.17
CA THR A 170 32.82 35.83 -61.06
C THR A 170 32.80 35.42 -62.54
N GLN A 171 33.68 34.49 -62.93
CA GLN A 171 33.71 33.95 -64.29
C GLN A 171 32.43 33.17 -64.62
N LEU A 172 32.04 32.25 -63.75
CA LEU A 172 30.87 31.38 -63.98
C LEU A 172 29.55 32.13 -63.91
N ALA A 173 29.41 33.11 -63.00
CA ALA A 173 28.17 33.87 -62.86
C ALA A 173 27.80 34.63 -64.14
N ARG A 174 28.80 35.19 -64.83
CA ARG A 174 28.62 35.89 -66.11
C ARG A 174 28.39 34.91 -67.27
N ALA A 175 29.09 33.78 -67.28
CA ALA A 175 29.05 32.82 -68.39
C ALA A 175 27.72 32.05 -68.46
N PHE A 176 27.17 31.64 -67.32
CA PHE A 176 26.01 30.73 -67.25
C PHE A 176 24.72 31.39 -66.74
N THR A 177 24.74 32.70 -66.48
CA THR A 177 23.58 33.44 -65.92
C THR A 177 23.03 32.83 -64.62
N MET A 178 23.93 32.34 -63.76
CA MET A 178 23.61 31.76 -62.45
C MET A 178 24.26 32.59 -61.35
N ASP A 179 23.66 32.63 -60.17
CA ASP A 179 24.32 33.20 -59.01
C ASP A 179 25.41 32.22 -58.53
N CYS A 180 26.54 32.72 -58.08
CA CYS A 180 27.65 31.91 -57.58
C CYS A 180 27.98 32.29 -56.14
N ILE A 181 28.40 31.33 -55.33
CA ILE A 181 28.77 31.55 -53.93
C ILE A 181 29.97 30.69 -53.54
N THR A 182 30.86 31.20 -52.69
CA THR A 182 31.93 30.41 -52.07
C THR A 182 31.43 29.67 -50.83
N LEU A 183 32.20 28.70 -50.31
CA LEU A 183 31.85 28.03 -49.04
C LEU A 183 31.80 29.00 -47.85
N GLU A 184 32.59 30.08 -47.91
CA GLU A 184 32.68 31.10 -46.86
C GLU A 184 31.51 32.09 -46.89
N GLY A 185 30.69 32.09 -47.95
CA GLY A 185 29.48 32.90 -48.06
C GLY A 185 29.59 34.11 -49.00
N ASP A 186 30.72 34.31 -49.68
CA ASP A 186 30.86 35.39 -50.67
C ASP A 186 30.08 35.07 -51.94
N GLN A 187 29.17 35.97 -52.31
CA GLN A 187 28.24 35.84 -53.42
C GLN A 187 28.60 36.74 -54.59
N VAL A 188 28.42 36.20 -55.79
CA VAL A 188 28.44 36.93 -57.06
C VAL A 188 27.12 36.66 -57.77
N SER A 189 26.30 37.70 -57.91
CA SER A 189 25.05 37.56 -58.66
C SER A 189 25.33 37.46 -60.17
N HIS A 190 24.45 36.77 -60.89
CA HIS A 190 24.42 36.75 -62.35
C HIS A 190 24.32 38.16 -62.98
N ARG A 191 23.91 39.18 -62.21
CA ARG A 191 23.89 40.60 -62.61
C ARG A 191 25.19 41.36 -62.28
N GLY A 192 26.19 40.70 -61.71
CA GLY A 192 27.49 41.27 -61.38
C GLY A 192 27.56 41.94 -60.01
N ALA A 193 26.52 41.86 -59.18
CA ALA A 193 26.58 42.34 -57.79
C ALA A 193 27.48 41.41 -56.97
N LEU A 194 28.40 41.98 -56.20
CA LEU A 194 29.29 41.28 -55.28
C LEU A 194 28.81 41.54 -53.86
N THR A 195 28.67 40.50 -53.05
CA THR A 195 28.28 40.60 -51.64
C THR A 195 29.12 39.63 -50.84
N GLY A 196 29.82 40.12 -49.82
CA GLY A 196 30.73 39.31 -49.03
C GLY A 196 31.04 39.97 -47.69
N GLY A 197 31.68 39.23 -46.80
CA GLY A 197 32.01 39.68 -45.45
C GLY A 197 32.22 38.55 -44.47
N TYR A 198 32.44 38.89 -43.20
CA TYR A 198 32.60 37.90 -42.14
C TYR A 198 31.24 37.38 -41.67
N TYR A 199 31.03 36.07 -41.82
CA TYR A 199 29.85 35.37 -41.32
C TYR A 199 30.20 34.59 -40.04
N ASP A 200 29.57 35.00 -38.93
CA ASP A 200 29.75 34.33 -37.63
C ASP A 200 28.93 33.04 -37.57
N THR A 201 29.60 31.90 -37.46
CA THR A 201 28.97 30.58 -37.35
C THR A 201 28.07 30.47 -36.12
N ARG A 202 28.37 31.18 -35.02
CA ARG A 202 27.54 31.18 -33.80
C ARG A 202 26.14 31.74 -34.01
N LYS A 203 25.93 32.51 -35.08
CA LYS A 203 24.65 33.08 -35.46
C LYS A 203 23.97 32.30 -36.60
N SER A 204 24.56 31.18 -37.05
CA SER A 204 23.96 30.36 -38.09
C SER A 204 22.65 29.78 -37.61
N ARG A 205 21.58 30.12 -38.31
CA ARG A 205 20.22 29.62 -38.05
C ARG A 205 20.13 28.12 -38.29
N LEU A 206 20.85 27.60 -39.29
CA LEU A 206 20.87 26.17 -39.60
C LEU A 206 21.56 25.36 -38.51
N GLU A 207 22.66 25.88 -37.95
CA GLU A 207 23.35 25.23 -36.83
C GLU A 207 22.49 25.23 -35.57
N LEU A 208 21.90 26.39 -35.21
CA LEU A 208 20.97 26.50 -34.08
C LEU A 208 19.74 25.59 -34.24
N GLN A 209 19.17 25.49 -35.45
CA GLN A 209 18.04 24.60 -35.74
C GLN A 209 18.42 23.13 -35.57
N LYS A 210 19.63 22.73 -35.97
CA LYS A 210 20.12 21.37 -35.78
C LYS A 210 20.36 21.04 -34.31
N ASP A 211 20.97 21.96 -33.56
CA ASP A 211 21.21 21.79 -32.14
C ASP A 211 19.90 21.73 -31.34
N MET A 212 18.91 22.51 -31.76
CA MET A 212 17.55 22.45 -31.22
C MET A 212 16.91 21.09 -31.51
N ARG A 213 16.95 20.59 -32.74
CA ARG A 213 16.40 19.26 -33.10
C ARG A 213 17.05 18.13 -32.31
N LYS A 214 18.39 18.14 -32.19
CA LYS A 214 19.09 17.16 -31.37
C LYS A 214 18.66 17.21 -29.90
N ALA A 215 18.48 18.42 -29.35
CA ALA A 215 17.99 18.57 -27.99
C ALA A 215 16.54 18.07 -27.84
N GLU A 216 15.68 18.26 -28.85
CA GLU A 216 14.32 17.72 -28.88
C GLU A 216 14.32 16.18 -28.95
N GLU A 217 15.18 15.59 -29.79
CA GLU A 217 15.35 14.14 -29.90
C GLU A 217 15.86 13.54 -28.58
N GLU A 218 16.93 14.11 -28.01
CA GLU A 218 17.47 13.68 -26.71
C GLU A 218 16.43 13.79 -25.59
N LEU A 219 15.64 14.87 -25.57
CA LEU A 219 14.57 15.06 -24.59
C LEU A 219 13.47 14.01 -24.79
N GLY A 220 13.05 13.75 -26.02
CA GLY A 220 12.03 12.76 -26.35
C GLY A 220 12.46 11.33 -25.98
N GLU A 221 13.73 10.97 -26.20
CA GLU A 221 14.29 9.70 -25.75
C GLU A 221 14.29 9.57 -24.22
N LEU A 222 14.63 10.66 -23.51
CA LEU A 222 14.67 10.68 -22.05
C LEU A 222 13.26 10.60 -21.45
N GLU A 223 12.29 11.29 -22.04
CA GLU A 223 10.86 11.19 -21.69
C GLU A 223 10.30 9.79 -21.94
N ALA A 224 10.67 9.14 -23.04
CA ALA A 224 10.26 7.78 -23.34
C ALA A 224 10.83 6.79 -22.31
N LYS A 225 12.12 6.89 -21.97
CA LYS A 225 12.77 6.06 -20.94
C LYS A 225 12.12 6.24 -19.57
N LEU A 226 11.86 7.49 -19.16
CA LEU A 226 11.20 7.77 -17.88
C LEU A 226 9.80 7.16 -17.83
N ASN A 227 9.00 7.33 -18.90
CA ASN A 227 7.66 6.74 -19.00
C ASN A 227 7.69 5.20 -18.96
N GLU A 228 8.67 4.57 -19.59
CA GLU A 228 8.84 3.13 -19.56
C GLU A 228 9.21 2.63 -18.15
N ASN A 229 10.14 3.31 -17.47
CA ASN A 229 10.51 3.02 -16.08
C ASN A 229 9.32 3.17 -15.13
N LEU A 230 8.53 4.24 -15.27
CA LEU A 230 7.30 4.46 -14.51
C LEU A 230 6.29 3.33 -14.72
N ARG A 231 6.06 2.89 -15.97
CA ARG A 231 5.16 1.76 -16.27
C ARG A 231 5.64 0.47 -15.61
N ARG A 232 6.92 0.14 -15.72
CA ARG A 232 7.50 -1.05 -15.06
C ARG A 232 7.37 -0.98 -13.54
N ASN A 233 7.56 0.20 -12.95
CA ASN A 233 7.40 0.38 -11.50
C ASN A 233 5.94 0.22 -11.05
N ILE A 234 4.99 0.75 -11.82
CA ILE A 234 3.55 0.56 -11.57
C ILE A 234 3.18 -0.92 -11.66
N GLU A 235 3.64 -1.63 -12.69
CA GLU A 235 3.41 -3.08 -12.84
C GLU A 235 4.00 -3.86 -11.67
N ARG A 236 5.22 -3.54 -11.23
CA ARG A 236 5.84 -4.17 -10.06
C ARG A 236 5.03 -3.94 -8.78
N ILE A 237 4.62 -2.70 -8.52
CA ILE A 237 3.81 -2.36 -7.35
C ILE A 237 2.46 -3.09 -7.40
N ASN A 238 1.79 -3.11 -8.55
CA ASN A 238 0.53 -3.84 -8.70
C ASN A 238 0.70 -5.34 -8.41
N ASN A 239 1.77 -5.97 -8.90
CA ASN A 239 2.07 -7.36 -8.56
C ASN A 239 2.32 -7.58 -7.06
N GLU A 240 3.01 -6.65 -6.39
CA GLU A 240 3.21 -6.69 -4.93
C GLU A 240 1.87 -6.54 -4.18
N ILE A 241 1.00 -5.64 -4.64
CA ILE A 241 -0.35 -5.47 -4.07
C ILE A 241 -1.17 -6.74 -4.26
N ASP A 242 -1.16 -7.36 -5.43
CA ASP A 242 -1.86 -8.62 -5.70
C ASP A 242 -1.37 -9.77 -4.82
N GLN A 243 -0.06 -9.85 -4.56
CA GLN A 243 0.51 -10.81 -3.61
C GLN A 243 0.03 -10.55 -2.18
N LEU A 244 0.04 -9.29 -1.73
CA LEU A 244 -0.45 -8.92 -0.40
C LEU A 244 -1.95 -9.16 -0.25
N MET A 245 -2.75 -8.88 -1.28
CA MET A 245 -4.19 -9.15 -1.29
C MET A 245 -4.47 -10.66 -1.17
N ASN A 246 -3.71 -11.49 -1.90
CA ASN A 246 -3.81 -12.94 -1.78
C ASN A 246 -3.42 -13.44 -0.38
N GLN A 247 -2.34 -12.92 0.21
CA GLN A 247 -1.94 -13.25 1.58
C GLN A 247 -2.99 -12.83 2.60
N MET A 248 -3.55 -11.63 2.46
CA MET A 248 -4.63 -11.14 3.32
C MET A 248 -5.85 -12.05 3.25
N GLN A 249 -6.28 -12.45 2.04
CA GLN A 249 -7.41 -13.37 1.86
C GLN A 249 -7.14 -14.77 2.47
N GLN A 250 -5.91 -15.27 2.38
CA GLN A 250 -5.51 -16.52 3.04
C GLN A 250 -5.60 -16.40 4.57
N ILE A 251 -5.08 -15.31 5.14
CA ILE A 251 -5.12 -15.05 6.59
C ILE A 251 -6.57 -14.90 7.06
N GLU A 252 -7.41 -14.13 6.36
CA GLU A 252 -8.84 -14.01 6.67
C GLU A 252 -9.55 -15.36 6.65
N THR A 253 -9.25 -16.20 5.66
CA THR A 253 -9.85 -17.54 5.56
C THR A 253 -9.41 -18.42 6.74
N GLN A 254 -8.14 -18.36 7.14
CA GLN A 254 -7.64 -19.05 8.33
C GLN A 254 -8.30 -18.51 9.61
N GLN A 255 -8.43 -17.19 9.75
CA GLN A 255 -9.07 -16.56 10.90
C GLN A 255 -10.52 -16.99 11.02
N ARG A 256 -11.28 -17.06 9.91
CA ARG A 256 -12.65 -17.60 9.89
C ARG A 256 -12.71 -19.05 10.34
N LYS A 257 -11.78 -19.90 9.89
CA LYS A 257 -11.68 -21.31 10.33
C LYS A 257 -11.40 -21.42 11.82
N PHE A 258 -10.42 -20.66 12.33
CA PHE A 258 -10.09 -20.66 13.76
C PHE A 258 -11.25 -20.12 14.61
N LYS A 259 -11.95 -19.07 14.15
CA LYS A 259 -13.14 -18.55 14.83
C LYS A 259 -14.25 -19.60 14.91
N ALA A 260 -14.58 -20.26 13.80
CA ALA A 260 -15.58 -21.33 13.78
C ALA A 260 -15.18 -22.51 14.71
N SER A 261 -13.91 -22.93 14.68
CA SER A 261 -13.41 -23.99 15.57
C SER A 261 -13.50 -23.58 17.04
N ARG A 262 -13.15 -22.34 17.37
CA ARG A 262 -13.23 -21.80 18.73
C ARG A 262 -14.67 -21.76 19.22
N ASP A 263 -15.59 -21.28 18.39
CA ASP A 263 -17.01 -21.16 18.77
C ASP A 263 -17.63 -22.55 18.98
N SER A 264 -17.22 -23.56 18.20
CA SER A 264 -17.58 -24.97 18.43
C SER A 264 -17.06 -25.49 19.78
N ILE A 265 -15.78 -25.26 20.09
CA ILE A 265 -15.17 -25.70 21.36
C ILE A 265 -15.84 -25.00 22.56
N LEU A 266 -16.15 -23.70 22.44
CA LEU A 266 -16.86 -22.96 23.48
C LEU A 266 -18.26 -23.52 23.74
N SER A 267 -18.98 -23.90 22.69
CA SER A 267 -20.29 -24.55 22.80
C SER A 267 -20.20 -25.90 23.52
N GLU A 268 -19.21 -26.73 23.15
CA GLU A 268 -18.95 -28.02 23.80
C GLU A 268 -18.56 -27.84 25.27
N MET A 269 -17.69 -26.87 25.58
CA MET A 269 -17.30 -26.51 26.94
C MET A 269 -18.52 -26.12 27.79
N LYS A 270 -19.42 -25.30 27.23
CA LYS A 270 -20.66 -24.90 27.92
C LYS A 270 -21.55 -26.11 28.22
N MET A 271 -21.77 -26.99 27.24
CA MET A 271 -22.54 -28.22 27.44
C MET A 271 -21.91 -29.16 28.48
N LEU A 272 -20.58 -29.30 28.48
CA LEU A 272 -19.87 -30.10 29.47
C LEU A 272 -19.96 -29.48 30.87
N LYS A 273 -19.86 -28.16 31.00
CA LYS A 273 -20.02 -27.44 32.28
C LYS A 273 -21.44 -27.65 32.84
N GLU A 274 -22.47 -27.55 32.01
CA GLU A 274 -23.87 -27.82 32.39
C GLU A 274 -24.07 -29.28 32.81
N LYS A 275 -23.56 -30.25 32.05
CA LYS A 275 -23.61 -31.69 32.41
C LYS A 275 -22.91 -31.97 33.74
N ARG A 276 -21.72 -31.40 33.95
CA ARG A 276 -20.97 -31.53 35.21
C ARG A 276 -21.78 -30.96 36.37
N GLN A 277 -22.33 -29.75 36.23
CA GLN A 277 -23.10 -29.10 37.29
C GLN A 277 -24.37 -29.88 37.64
N GLN A 278 -25.03 -30.49 36.65
CA GLN A 278 -26.17 -31.37 36.87
C GLN A 278 -25.75 -32.65 37.61
N SER A 279 -24.64 -33.27 37.20
CA SER A 279 -24.08 -34.46 37.87
C SER A 279 -23.73 -34.16 39.33
N GLU A 280 -23.08 -33.03 39.60
CA GLU A 280 -22.68 -32.57 40.93
C GLU A 280 -23.90 -32.35 41.84
N LYS A 281 -24.97 -31.73 41.32
CA LYS A 281 -26.26 -31.60 42.02
C LYS A 281 -26.90 -32.94 42.38
N THR A 282 -26.73 -33.97 41.55
CA THR A 282 -27.27 -35.31 41.83
C THR A 282 -26.37 -36.16 42.72
N PHE A 283 -25.07 -35.87 42.74
CA PHE A 283 -24.07 -36.62 43.51
C PHE A 283 -24.16 -36.30 45.00
N MET A 284 -24.25 -35.01 45.38
CA MET A 284 -24.28 -34.59 46.79
C MET A 284 -25.44 -35.21 47.60
N PRO A 285 -26.70 -35.26 47.12
CA PRO A 285 -27.78 -35.92 47.84
C PRO A 285 -27.57 -37.43 47.97
N LYS A 286 -27.04 -38.09 46.93
CA LYS A 286 -26.73 -39.52 46.97
C LYS A 286 -25.63 -39.83 47.98
N GLN A 287 -24.60 -38.98 48.06
CA GLN A 287 -23.52 -39.12 49.03
C GLN A 287 -24.03 -38.94 50.46
N ARG A 288 -24.86 -37.92 50.73
CA ARG A 288 -25.51 -37.73 52.04
C ARG A 288 -26.42 -38.91 52.40
N SER A 289 -27.17 -39.44 51.43
CA SER A 289 -28.02 -40.62 51.64
C SER A 289 -27.18 -41.86 51.98
N LEU A 290 -26.03 -42.05 51.31
CA LEU A 290 -25.11 -43.15 51.59
C LEU A 290 -24.57 -43.06 53.03
N GLN A 291 -24.05 -41.89 53.43
CA GLN A 291 -23.56 -41.66 54.79
C GLN A 291 -24.63 -41.91 55.86
N SER A 292 -25.88 -41.48 55.61
CA SER A 292 -26.99 -41.74 56.52
C SER A 292 -27.34 -43.23 56.62
N LEU A 293 -27.30 -43.95 55.50
CA LEU A 293 -27.52 -45.40 55.46
C LEU A 293 -26.41 -46.16 56.19
N GLU A 294 -25.14 -45.76 56.00
CA GLU A 294 -23.99 -46.33 56.70
C GLU A 294 -24.06 -46.09 58.22
N ALA A 295 -24.43 -44.88 58.65
CA ALA A 295 -24.63 -44.59 60.07
C ALA A 295 -25.77 -45.43 60.68
N SER A 296 -26.89 -45.57 59.97
CA SER A 296 -28.01 -46.41 60.41
C SER A 296 -27.62 -47.89 60.48
N LEU A 297 -26.83 -48.39 59.51
CA LEU A 297 -26.33 -49.75 59.50
C LEU A 297 -25.45 -50.00 60.72
N HIS A 298 -24.51 -49.09 61.00
CA HIS A 298 -23.60 -49.21 62.14
C HIS A 298 -24.35 -49.17 63.49
N ALA A 299 -25.41 -48.36 63.61
CA ALA A 299 -26.27 -48.35 64.79
C ALA A 299 -27.07 -49.66 64.96
N MET A 300 -27.58 -50.23 63.86
CA MET A 300 -28.24 -51.54 63.88
C MET A 300 -27.28 -52.68 64.23
N GLU A 301 -26.03 -52.60 63.78
CA GLU A 301 -25.00 -53.58 64.14
C GLU A 301 -24.64 -53.51 65.62
N SER A 302 -24.43 -52.30 66.16
CA SER A 302 -24.15 -52.07 67.59
C SER A 302 -25.31 -52.54 68.47
N THR A 303 -26.56 -52.22 68.12
CA THR A 303 -27.74 -52.69 68.86
C THR A 303 -27.91 -54.22 68.79
N ARG A 304 -27.65 -54.84 67.64
CA ARG A 304 -27.64 -56.30 67.50
C ARG A 304 -26.58 -56.93 68.41
N GLU A 305 -25.41 -56.32 68.53
CA GLU A 305 -24.31 -56.82 69.35
C GLU A 305 -24.58 -56.65 70.85
N SER A 306 -25.11 -55.50 71.27
CA SER A 306 -25.59 -55.25 72.63
C SER A 306 -26.71 -56.22 73.04
N LEU A 307 -27.74 -56.40 72.20
CA LEU A 307 -28.82 -57.36 72.48
C LEU A 307 -28.34 -58.81 72.53
N LYS A 308 -27.30 -59.17 71.75
CA LYS A 308 -26.65 -60.48 71.85
C LYS A 308 -25.86 -60.65 73.14
N ALA A 309 -25.20 -59.59 73.61
CA ALA A 309 -24.46 -59.60 74.88
C ALA A 309 -25.40 -59.64 76.10
N GLU A 310 -26.56 -58.97 76.03
CA GLU A 310 -27.62 -59.03 77.04
C GLU A 310 -28.37 -60.38 77.06
N LEU A 311 -28.21 -61.18 76.00
CA LEU A 311 -28.84 -62.49 75.86
C LEU A 311 -28.11 -63.53 76.72
N GLY A 312 -28.47 -63.60 78.01
CA GLY A 312 -28.00 -64.63 78.94
C GLY A 312 -27.38 -64.13 80.25
N THR A 313 -27.46 -62.84 80.55
CA THR A 313 -27.01 -62.29 81.84
C THR A 313 -28.18 -62.16 82.84
N ASP A 314 -27.93 -62.48 84.11
CA ASP A 314 -28.92 -62.34 85.20
C ASP A 314 -28.98 -60.89 85.71
N LEU A 315 -30.20 -60.33 85.83
CA LEU A 315 -30.41 -58.99 86.44
C LEU A 315 -30.17 -59.04 87.95
N LEU A 316 -28.94 -58.76 88.37
CA LEU A 316 -28.59 -58.54 89.78
C LEU A 316 -29.08 -57.15 90.24
N SER A 317 -29.94 -57.13 91.26
CA SER A 317 -30.62 -55.91 91.72
C SER A 317 -29.78 -55.02 92.66
N GLN A 318 -28.57 -55.41 93.05
CA GLN A 318 -27.68 -54.60 93.90
C GLN A 318 -26.19 -54.85 93.60
N LEU A 319 -25.43 -53.77 93.45
CA LEU A 319 -23.99 -53.78 93.22
C LEU A 319 -23.20 -54.07 94.51
N SER A 320 -22.03 -54.72 94.39
CA SER A 320 -21.08 -54.86 95.49
C SER A 320 -20.34 -53.53 95.77
N LEU A 321 -19.68 -53.38 96.92
CA LEU A 321 -18.94 -52.16 97.30
C LEU A 321 -17.75 -51.85 96.37
N GLU A 322 -17.16 -52.85 95.73
CA GLU A 322 -16.12 -52.67 94.69
C GLU A 322 -16.74 -52.26 93.36
N ASP A 323 -17.87 -52.87 92.97
CA ASP A 323 -18.60 -52.49 91.76
C ASP A 323 -19.16 -51.07 91.87
N GLN A 324 -19.61 -50.65 93.06
CA GLN A 324 -20.11 -49.30 93.31
C GLN A 324 -19.01 -48.25 93.10
N ARG A 325 -17.78 -48.52 93.58
CA ARG A 325 -16.62 -47.65 93.33
C ARG A 325 -16.23 -47.63 91.86
N ARG A 326 -16.27 -48.79 91.20
CA ARG A 326 -16.00 -48.87 89.76
C ARG A 326 -17.03 -48.09 88.97
N VAL A 327 -18.31 -48.18 89.34
CA VAL A 327 -19.39 -47.38 88.73
C VAL A 327 -19.23 -45.89 89.00
N ASP A 328 -18.80 -45.49 90.19
CA ASP A 328 -18.54 -44.08 90.49
C ASP A 328 -17.36 -43.54 89.66
N ASP A 329 -16.25 -44.27 89.57
CA ASP A 329 -15.09 -43.92 88.73
C ASP A 329 -15.48 -43.84 87.24
N LEU A 330 -16.25 -44.82 86.76
CA LEU A 330 -16.75 -44.86 85.39
C LEU A 330 -17.76 -43.73 85.12
N ASN A 331 -18.60 -43.37 86.08
CA ASN A 331 -19.52 -42.25 85.94
C ASN A 331 -18.78 -40.91 85.87
N ASP A 332 -17.67 -40.77 86.60
CA ASP A 332 -16.82 -39.57 86.51
C ASP A 332 -16.08 -39.52 85.17
N GLU A 333 -15.59 -40.66 84.67
CA GLU A 333 -14.98 -40.74 83.34
C GLU A 333 -16.00 -40.52 82.21
N ILE A 334 -17.22 -41.05 82.33
CA ILE A 334 -18.34 -40.78 81.42
C ILE A 334 -18.71 -39.29 81.47
N ARG A 335 -18.74 -38.66 82.65
CA ARG A 335 -18.99 -37.21 82.77
C ARG A 335 -17.92 -36.39 82.06
N GLN A 336 -16.65 -36.78 82.20
CA GLN A 336 -15.53 -36.12 81.54
C GLN A 336 -15.63 -36.29 80.01
N LEU A 337 -15.83 -37.51 79.52
CA LEU A 337 -16.02 -37.80 78.09
C LEU A 337 -17.24 -37.10 77.50
N GLN A 338 -18.33 -36.96 78.25
CA GLN A 338 -19.51 -36.19 77.83
C GLN A 338 -19.24 -34.68 77.77
N GLN A 339 -18.36 -34.16 78.62
CA GLN A 339 -17.94 -32.77 78.58
C GLN A 339 -17.03 -32.52 77.38
N ASP A 340 -16.06 -33.39 77.13
CA ASP A 340 -15.14 -33.32 76.00
C ASP A 340 -15.90 -33.47 74.66
N ASN A 341 -16.83 -34.42 74.57
CA ASN A 341 -17.67 -34.58 73.39
C ASN A 341 -18.55 -33.34 73.13
N ARG A 342 -19.11 -32.70 74.17
CA ARG A 342 -19.84 -31.43 74.02
C ARG A 342 -18.94 -30.29 73.56
N GLN A 343 -17.67 -30.25 73.98
CA GLN A 343 -16.72 -29.25 73.50
C GLN A 343 -16.40 -29.47 72.02
N LEU A 344 -16.07 -30.70 71.62
CA LEU A 344 -15.81 -31.06 70.23
C LEU A 344 -17.02 -30.81 69.31
N LEU A 345 -18.23 -31.12 69.77
CA LEU A 345 -19.46 -30.82 69.02
C LEU A 345 -19.63 -29.31 68.79
N ASN A 346 -19.34 -28.49 69.80
CA ASN A 346 -19.39 -27.04 69.67
C ASN A 346 -18.31 -26.50 68.74
N GLU A 347 -17.11 -27.09 68.72
CA GLU A 347 -16.06 -26.76 67.75
C GLU A 347 -16.45 -27.16 66.32
N ARG A 348 -17.02 -28.35 66.14
CA ARG A 348 -17.55 -28.81 64.85
C ARG A 348 -18.62 -27.86 64.31
N ILE A 349 -19.60 -27.46 65.13
CA ILE A 349 -20.64 -26.49 64.73
C ILE A 349 -20.03 -25.14 64.32
N LYS A 350 -18.99 -24.68 65.02
CA LYS A 350 -18.27 -23.44 64.64
C LYS A 350 -17.57 -23.60 63.29
N LEU A 351 -16.88 -24.71 63.06
CA LEU A 351 -16.19 -25.00 61.81
C LEU A 351 -17.17 -25.14 60.63
N GLU A 352 -18.27 -25.87 60.82
CA GLU A 352 -19.36 -25.99 59.83
C GLU A 352 -19.95 -24.61 59.50
N GLY A 353 -20.14 -23.74 60.50
CA GLY A 353 -20.61 -22.36 60.30
C GLY A 353 -19.62 -21.51 59.49
N ILE A 354 -18.32 -21.67 59.71
CA ILE A 354 -17.26 -20.99 58.94
C ILE A 354 -17.26 -21.53 57.50
N MET A 355 -17.31 -22.84 57.31
CA MET A 355 -17.37 -23.50 56.01
C MET A 355 -18.56 -22.99 55.20
N THR A 356 -19.75 -22.98 55.79
CA THR A 356 -20.97 -22.49 55.12
C THR A 356 -20.84 -21.02 54.69
N ARG A 357 -20.21 -20.16 55.52
CA ARG A 357 -19.94 -18.77 55.15
C ARG A 357 -18.95 -18.64 54.00
N VAL A 358 -17.89 -19.45 54.01
CA VAL A 358 -16.88 -19.47 52.94
C VAL A 358 -17.49 -19.97 51.63
N GLU A 359 -18.29 -21.04 51.67
CA GLU A 359 -19.02 -21.56 50.53
C GLU A 359 -20.02 -20.55 49.95
N THR A 360 -20.75 -19.85 50.83
CA THR A 360 -21.69 -18.79 50.42
C THR A 360 -20.94 -17.65 49.75
N TYR A 361 -19.83 -17.18 50.33
CA TYR A 361 -19.00 -16.14 49.71
C TYR A 361 -18.41 -16.58 48.36
N LEU A 362 -17.93 -17.82 48.25
CA LEU A 362 -17.42 -18.38 47.02
C LEU A 362 -18.50 -18.43 45.92
N ASN A 363 -19.68 -18.96 46.25
CA ASN A 363 -20.73 -19.21 45.27
C ASN A 363 -21.50 -17.94 44.90
N GLU A 364 -21.87 -17.12 45.88
CA GLU A 364 -22.72 -15.95 45.63
C GLU A 364 -21.93 -14.72 45.20
N ASN A 365 -20.66 -14.59 45.60
CA ASN A 365 -19.84 -13.44 45.27
C ASN A 365 -18.83 -13.79 44.17
N LEU A 366 -17.85 -14.64 44.47
CA LEU A 366 -16.69 -14.84 43.60
C LEU A 366 -17.05 -15.53 42.28
N ARG A 367 -17.85 -16.60 42.30
CA ARG A 367 -18.27 -17.31 41.07
C ARG A 367 -19.17 -16.45 40.19
N LYS A 368 -20.15 -15.74 40.76
CA LYS A 368 -20.99 -14.83 39.98
C LYS A 368 -20.18 -13.69 39.37
N ARG A 369 -19.20 -13.15 40.11
CA ARG A 369 -18.33 -12.08 39.60
C ARG A 369 -17.42 -12.59 38.48
N LEU A 370 -16.90 -13.81 38.60
CA LEU A 370 -16.13 -14.46 37.55
C LEU A 370 -16.96 -14.61 36.27
N ASP A 371 -18.19 -15.15 36.38
CA ASP A 371 -19.08 -15.31 35.22
C ASP A 371 -19.42 -13.94 34.56
N GLN A 372 -19.60 -12.88 35.35
CA GLN A 372 -19.81 -11.51 34.83
C GLN A 372 -18.59 -10.99 34.04
N VAL A 373 -17.39 -11.11 34.61
CA VAL A 373 -16.16 -10.66 33.93
C VAL A 373 -15.88 -11.49 32.68
N GLU A 374 -16.17 -12.80 32.70
CA GLU A 374 -16.07 -13.64 31.51
C GLU A 374 -17.03 -13.21 30.39
N GLN A 375 -18.25 -12.76 30.74
CA GLN A 375 -19.18 -12.17 29.76
C GLN A 375 -18.66 -10.83 29.21
N GLU A 376 -18.25 -9.91 30.08
CA GLU A 376 -17.70 -8.61 29.68
C GLU A 376 -16.47 -8.79 28.77
N LEU A 377 -15.58 -9.74 29.08
CA LEU A 377 -14.41 -10.06 28.24
C LEU A 377 -14.81 -10.59 26.86
N ASN A 378 -15.88 -11.39 26.77
CA ASN A 378 -16.35 -11.90 25.49
C ASN A 378 -16.96 -10.79 24.62
N GLU A 379 -17.74 -9.88 25.20
CA GLU A 379 -18.28 -8.70 24.49
C GLU A 379 -17.16 -7.74 24.06
N LEU A 380 -16.16 -7.51 24.92
CA LEU A 380 -14.98 -6.70 24.60
C LEU A 380 -14.02 -7.36 23.60
N ARG A 381 -14.08 -8.68 23.40
CA ARG A 381 -13.32 -9.36 22.33
C ARG A 381 -13.98 -9.23 20.96
N GLU A 382 -15.26 -8.89 20.91
CA GLU A 382 -15.97 -8.60 19.66
C GLU A 382 -15.78 -7.14 19.21
N THR A 383 -15.35 -6.27 20.11
CA THR A 383 -15.01 -4.87 19.83
C THR A 383 -13.48 -4.67 19.87
N GLU A 384 -12.89 -3.93 18.92
CA GLU A 384 -11.43 -3.87 18.69
C GLU A 384 -10.63 -3.08 19.76
N GLY A 385 -10.73 -3.44 21.04
CA GLY A 385 -10.14 -2.70 22.17
C GLY A 385 -8.94 -3.38 22.83
N GLY A 386 -7.74 -3.32 22.22
CA GLY A 386 -6.53 -4.03 22.68
C GLY A 386 -5.98 -3.62 24.07
N THR A 387 -6.24 -2.41 24.56
CA THR A 387 -5.74 -1.93 25.87
C THR A 387 -6.65 -2.25 27.05
N VAL A 388 -7.95 -2.46 26.81
CA VAL A 388 -8.92 -2.87 27.85
C VAL A 388 -8.87 -4.38 28.06
N LEU A 389 -8.52 -5.12 27.00
CA LEU A 389 -8.32 -6.57 27.00
C LEU A 389 -7.23 -7.04 27.98
N THR A 390 -6.14 -6.30 28.13
CA THR A 390 -5.03 -6.66 29.03
C THR A 390 -5.36 -6.44 30.51
N ALA A 391 -6.08 -5.36 30.82
CA ALA A 391 -6.54 -5.07 32.19
C ALA A 391 -7.54 -6.14 32.67
N THR A 392 -8.53 -6.45 31.82
CA THR A 392 -9.55 -7.46 32.13
C THR A 392 -8.98 -8.88 32.23
N THR A 393 -7.97 -9.25 31.42
CA THR A 393 -7.27 -10.54 31.60
C THR A 393 -6.50 -10.60 32.92
N SER A 394 -5.83 -9.52 33.31
CA SER A 394 -5.12 -9.46 34.60
C SER A 394 -6.05 -9.58 35.80
N GLU A 395 -7.24 -8.99 35.72
CA GLU A 395 -8.26 -9.13 36.77
C GLU A 395 -8.79 -10.59 36.86
N LEU A 396 -8.99 -11.23 35.71
CA LEU A 396 -9.43 -12.63 35.61
C LEU A 396 -8.43 -13.59 36.25
N ASP A 397 -7.14 -13.40 36.00
CA ASP A 397 -6.06 -14.17 36.63
C ASP A 397 -6.02 -13.97 38.15
N GLY A 398 -6.22 -12.74 38.62
CA GLY A 398 -6.30 -12.42 40.04
C GLY A 398 -7.47 -13.11 40.74
N ILE A 399 -8.65 -13.12 40.11
CA ILE A 399 -9.83 -13.80 40.64
C ILE A 399 -9.62 -15.32 40.63
N ASN A 400 -9.07 -15.89 39.57
CA ASN A 400 -8.77 -17.32 39.49
C ASN A 400 -7.80 -17.78 40.58
N LYS A 401 -6.78 -16.99 40.88
CA LYS A 401 -5.85 -17.28 41.97
C LYS A 401 -6.57 -17.31 43.32
N ARG A 402 -7.42 -16.31 43.59
CA ARG A 402 -8.22 -16.25 44.82
C ARG A 402 -9.19 -17.43 44.93
N VAL A 403 -9.85 -17.81 43.85
CA VAL A 403 -10.74 -18.98 43.83
C VAL A 403 -9.98 -20.26 44.21
N LYS A 404 -8.77 -20.47 43.65
CA LYS A 404 -7.92 -21.61 44.01
C LYS A 404 -7.51 -21.61 45.48
N GLU A 405 -7.08 -20.48 46.01
CA GLU A 405 -6.72 -20.35 47.43
C GLU A 405 -7.91 -20.62 48.35
N THR A 406 -9.11 -20.16 47.97
CA THR A 406 -10.33 -20.37 48.76
C THR A 406 -10.79 -21.83 48.72
N LEU A 407 -10.64 -22.51 47.57
CA LEU A 407 -10.91 -23.94 47.44
C LEU A 407 -9.97 -24.78 48.29
N ALA A 408 -8.66 -24.52 48.23
CA ALA A 408 -7.68 -25.20 49.07
C ALA A 408 -8.00 -25.04 50.57
N ARG A 409 -8.41 -23.83 50.98
CA ARG A 409 -8.83 -23.57 52.35
C ARG A 409 -10.12 -24.28 52.74
N SER A 410 -11.02 -24.53 51.80
CA SER A 410 -12.21 -25.36 52.02
C SER A 410 -11.82 -26.82 52.24
N GLU A 411 -10.94 -27.36 51.40
CA GLU A 411 -10.43 -28.74 51.53
C GLU A 411 -9.69 -28.96 52.86
N ASP A 412 -8.89 -27.98 53.31
CA ASP A 412 -8.24 -28.03 54.62
C ASP A 412 -9.26 -28.08 55.78
N LEU A 413 -10.34 -27.30 55.67
CA LEU A 413 -11.42 -27.29 56.66
C LEU A 413 -12.22 -28.59 56.66
N ASP A 414 -12.49 -29.16 55.49
CA ASP A 414 -13.13 -30.48 55.35
C ASP A 414 -12.27 -31.57 56.03
N SER A 415 -10.95 -31.57 55.80
CA SER A 415 -10.04 -32.49 56.48
C SER A 415 -10.04 -32.34 58.00
N LEU A 416 -10.15 -31.10 58.51
CA LEU A 416 -10.27 -30.83 59.95
C LEU A 416 -11.59 -31.36 60.51
N ILE A 417 -12.70 -31.16 59.79
CA ILE A 417 -14.00 -31.68 60.17
C ILE A 417 -13.97 -33.21 60.23
N ASP A 418 -13.46 -33.88 59.19
CA ASP A 418 -13.32 -35.34 59.14
C ASP A 418 -12.51 -35.88 60.34
N LYS A 419 -11.42 -35.19 60.70
CA LYS A 419 -10.61 -35.56 61.86
C LYS A 419 -11.38 -35.41 63.16
N THR A 420 -12.10 -34.31 63.36
CA THR A 420 -12.93 -34.11 64.56
C THR A 420 -14.11 -35.09 64.62
N GLU A 421 -14.69 -35.49 63.48
CA GLU A 421 -15.72 -36.52 63.43
C GLU A 421 -15.17 -37.89 63.82
N ALA A 422 -13.96 -38.23 63.39
CA ALA A 422 -13.29 -39.45 63.81
C ALA A 422 -13.05 -39.46 65.33
N GLU A 423 -12.56 -38.35 65.90
CA GLU A 423 -12.32 -38.20 67.35
C GLU A 423 -13.65 -38.29 68.14
N ILE A 424 -14.71 -37.64 67.68
CA ILE A 424 -16.06 -37.78 68.27
C ILE A 424 -16.54 -39.23 68.22
N LYS A 425 -16.35 -39.92 67.09
CA LYS A 425 -16.75 -41.32 66.93
C LYS A 425 -15.97 -42.25 67.85
N ASP A 426 -14.68 -42.00 68.06
CA ASP A 426 -13.85 -42.76 68.99
C ASP A 426 -14.23 -42.51 70.45
N HIS A 427 -14.57 -41.26 70.82
CA HIS A 427 -15.11 -40.94 72.15
C HIS A 427 -16.52 -41.53 72.39
N ILE A 428 -17.36 -41.62 71.35
CA ILE A 428 -18.65 -42.30 71.43
C ILE A 428 -18.43 -43.81 71.62
N LYS A 429 -17.55 -44.42 70.82
CA LYS A 429 -17.20 -45.85 70.96
C LYS A 429 -16.59 -46.18 72.31
N SER A 430 -15.75 -45.31 72.87
CA SER A 430 -15.18 -45.52 74.20
C SER A 430 -16.27 -45.44 75.26
N MET A 431 -17.17 -44.44 75.20
CA MET A 431 -18.35 -44.37 76.08
C MET A 431 -19.27 -45.60 75.96
N GLU A 432 -19.47 -46.12 74.75
CA GLU A 432 -20.29 -47.32 74.51
C GLU A 432 -19.64 -48.59 75.06
N ARG A 433 -18.31 -48.76 74.92
CA ARG A 433 -17.57 -49.86 75.54
C ARG A 433 -17.73 -49.88 77.06
N TRP A 434 -17.66 -48.70 77.70
CA TRP A 434 -17.84 -48.60 79.15
C TRP A 434 -19.27 -48.89 79.61
N LYS A 435 -20.29 -48.61 78.79
CA LYS A 435 -21.69 -48.95 79.10
C LYS A 435 -21.98 -50.45 79.03
N LEU A 436 -21.19 -51.22 78.27
CA LEU A 436 -21.38 -52.66 78.05
C LEU A 436 -20.73 -53.54 79.13
N GLY A 437 -20.02 -52.96 80.10
CA GLY A 437 -19.58 -53.68 81.30
C GLY A 437 -18.53 -54.78 81.05
N GLU A 438 -17.54 -54.54 80.19
CA GLU A 438 -16.25 -55.28 80.20
C GLU A 438 -15.18 -54.53 81.00
#